data_AF-A0A317LL72-F1
#
_entry.id   AF-A0A317LL72-F1
#
_cell.length_a   1.000
_cell.length_b   1.000
_cell.length_c   1.000
_cell.angle_alpha   90.00
_cell.angle_beta   90.00
_cell.angle_gamma   90.00
#
_symmetry.space_group_name_H-M   'P 1'
#
loop_
_entity.id
_entity.type
_entity.pdbx_description
1 polymer ?
#
loop_
_entity_poly.entity_id
_entity_poly.type
_entity_poly.pdbx_seq_one_letter_code
_entity_poly.pdbx_strand_id
1 'polypeptide(L)'
;MKEKMSNIVVEVIVCLLILLWIYTGLNKIIDYSKFKFEVGRSPFLQNFALFIALTLPAWELIMAVLLVFKRIRNIGLYASLFMMTLFTGYVYIMLKYSYDLPCSCGGIIEKLTWEQHLAVNFGVTILTIMAIFLQSSMVTHKKLATHV
;
A
#
# COMPACT_ATOMS: atom_id res chain seq x y z
N MET A 1 -16.78 -25.52 2.59
CA MET A 1 -17.30 -24.16 2.86
C MET A 1 -16.21 -23.19 3.34
N LYS A 2 -15.41 -23.56 4.36
CA LYS A 2 -14.33 -22.72 4.92
C LYS A 2 -13.29 -22.23 3.89
N GLU A 3 -12.88 -23.09 2.96
CA GLU A 3 -11.96 -22.70 1.87
C GLU A 3 -12.57 -21.70 0.88
N LYS A 4 -13.86 -21.80 0.58
CA LYS A 4 -14.54 -20.88 -0.33
C LYS A 4 -14.66 -19.47 0.26
N MET A 5 -14.92 -19.38 1.57
CA MET A 5 -14.95 -18.11 2.30
C MET A 5 -13.58 -17.44 2.35
N SER A 6 -12.52 -18.21 2.66
CA SER A 6 -11.13 -17.72 2.66
C SER A 6 -10.72 -17.14 1.31
N ASN A 7 -11.09 -17.81 0.21
CA ASN A 7 -10.82 -17.32 -1.14
C ASN A 7 -11.50 -15.97 -1.41
N ILE A 8 -12.77 -15.82 -1.02
CA ILE A 8 -13.51 -14.57 -1.21
C ILE A 8 -12.86 -13.43 -0.41
N VAL A 9 -12.48 -13.68 0.84
CA VAL A 9 -11.82 -12.67 1.69
C VAL A 9 -10.51 -12.20 1.07
N VAL A 10 -9.67 -13.13 0.59
CA VAL A 10 -8.41 -12.75 -0.06
C VAL A 10 -8.65 -11.95 -1.34
N GLU A 11 -9.59 -12.34 -2.19
CA GLU A 11 -9.89 -11.58 -3.42
C GLU A 11 -10.43 -10.17 -3.09
N VAL A 12 -11.26 -10.01 -2.06
CA VAL A 12 -11.74 -8.68 -1.61
C VAL A 12 -10.57 -7.82 -1.15
N ILE A 13 -9.67 -8.35 -0.31
CA ILE A 13 -8.51 -7.60 0.17
C ILE A 13 -7.57 -7.23 -0.99
N VAL A 14 -7.33 -8.16 -1.92
CA VAL A 14 -6.51 -7.91 -3.11
C VAL A 14 -7.13 -6.82 -3.99
N CYS A 15 -8.44 -6.84 -4.20
CA CYS A 15 -9.14 -5.79 -4.94
C CYS A 15 -9.00 -4.42 -4.25
N LEU A 16 -9.15 -4.36 -2.92
CA LEU A 16 -8.94 -3.13 -2.15
C LEU A 16 -7.51 -2.59 -2.30
N LEU A 17 -6.50 -3.46 -2.23
CA LEU A 17 -5.10 -3.08 -2.43
C LEU A 17 -4.85 -2.57 -3.86
N ILE A 18 -5.38 -3.24 -4.88
CA ILE A 18 -5.27 -2.80 -6.27
C ILE A 18 -5.87 -1.39 -6.43
N LEU A 19 -7.08 -1.17 -5.91
CA LEU A 19 -7.73 0.15 -5.97
C LEU A 19 -6.90 1.21 -5.26
N LEU A 20 -6.38 0.91 -4.06
CA LEU A 20 -5.52 1.81 -3.31
C LEU A 20 -4.29 2.20 -4.13
N TRP A 21 -3.54 1.23 -4.63
CA TRP A 21 -2.28 1.45 -5.35
C TRP A 21 -2.47 2.19 -6.68
N ILE A 22 -3.53 1.86 -7.43
CA ILE A 22 -3.88 2.58 -8.66
C ILE A 22 -4.26 4.02 -8.32
N TYR A 23 -5.13 4.20 -7.32
CA TYR A 23 -5.60 5.52 -6.93
C TYR A 23 -4.44 6.41 -6.48
N THR A 24 -3.59 5.93 -5.56
CA THR A 24 -2.50 6.74 -5.03
C THR A 24 -1.41 7.00 -6.07
N GLY A 25 -1.09 6.01 -6.91
CA GLY A 25 -0.09 6.15 -7.98
C GLY A 25 -0.54 7.12 -9.07
N LEU A 26 -1.78 6.97 -9.57
CA LEU A 26 -2.29 7.84 -10.64
C LEU A 26 -2.45 9.29 -10.18
N ASN A 27 -2.97 9.55 -8.98
CA ASN A 27 -3.11 10.93 -8.49
C ASN A 27 -1.75 11.64 -8.41
N LYS A 28 -0.69 10.92 -8.00
CA LYS A 28 0.67 11.50 -7.95
C LYS A 28 1.27 11.76 -9.33
N ILE A 29 0.90 11.00 -10.35
CA ILE A 29 1.35 11.23 -11.73
C ILE A 29 0.60 12.41 -12.33
N ILE A 30 -0.73 12.46 -12.18
CA ILE A 30 -1.58 13.53 -12.69
C ILE A 30 -1.15 14.86 -12.10
N ASP A 31 -0.98 14.92 -10.78
CA ASP A 31 -0.57 16.13 -10.06
C ASP A 31 0.91 16.08 -9.64
N TYR A 32 1.81 15.69 -10.56
CA TYR A 32 3.24 15.51 -10.29
C TYR A 32 3.90 16.74 -9.64
N SER A 33 3.62 17.94 -10.15
CA SER A 33 4.21 19.18 -9.62
C SER A 33 3.81 19.42 -8.15
N LYS A 34 2.55 19.12 -7.82
CA LYS A 34 2.01 19.21 -6.46
C LYS A 34 2.65 18.15 -5.55
N PHE A 35 2.68 16.89 -5.98
CA PHE A 35 3.33 15.82 -5.22
C PHE A 35 4.83 16.09 -4.97
N LYS A 36 5.56 16.53 -5.99
CA LYS A 36 6.99 16.90 -5.85
C LYS A 36 7.19 18.04 -4.86
N PHE A 37 6.33 19.06 -4.90
CA PHE A 37 6.38 20.18 -3.97
C PHE A 37 6.15 19.71 -2.52
N GLU A 38 5.18 18.84 -2.28
CA GLU A 38 4.87 18.30 -0.95
C GLU A 38 6.00 17.45 -0.38
N VAL A 39 6.58 16.56 -1.19
CA VAL A 39 7.75 15.79 -0.76
C VAL A 39 8.93 16.73 -0.47
N GLY A 40 9.07 17.81 -1.24
CA GLY A 40 10.05 18.87 -1.01
C GLY A 40 9.85 19.65 0.28
N ARG A 41 8.63 19.68 0.83
CA ARG A 41 8.30 20.31 2.12
C ARG A 41 8.39 19.35 3.30
N SER A 42 8.52 18.05 3.06
CA SER A 42 8.71 17.08 4.13
C SER A 42 10.14 17.18 4.70
N PRO A 43 10.30 17.46 6.00
CA PRO A 43 11.63 17.65 6.61
C PRO A 43 12.61 16.51 6.37
N PHE A 44 12.11 15.27 6.30
CA PHE A 44 12.93 14.07 6.13
C PHE A 44 13.16 13.67 4.67
N LEU A 45 12.33 14.16 3.74
CA LEU A 45 12.35 13.73 2.33
C LEU A 45 12.77 14.84 1.35
N GLN A 46 12.92 16.08 1.80
CA GLN A 46 13.22 17.24 0.97
C GLN A 46 14.43 17.03 0.01
N ASN A 47 15.51 16.39 0.50
CA ASN A 47 16.72 16.14 -0.29
C ASN A 47 16.52 15.08 -1.38
N PHE A 48 15.49 14.24 -1.24
CA PHE A 48 15.16 13.15 -2.16
C PHE A 48 13.88 13.43 -2.94
N ALA A 49 13.35 14.66 -2.88
CA ALA A 49 12.03 14.99 -3.40
C ALA A 49 11.86 14.64 -4.88
N LEU A 50 12.87 14.94 -5.71
CA LEU A 50 12.83 14.58 -7.14
C LEU A 50 12.81 13.06 -7.34
N PHE A 51 13.67 12.33 -6.62
CA PHE A 51 13.79 10.88 -6.75
C PHE A 51 12.50 10.18 -6.30
N ILE A 52 11.94 10.57 -5.15
CA ILE A 52 10.70 10.02 -4.62
C ILE A 52 9.51 10.39 -5.51
N ALA A 53 9.44 11.65 -5.97
CA ALA A 53 8.38 12.11 -6.86
C ALA A 53 8.28 11.26 -8.14
N LEU A 54 9.43 10.81 -8.67
CA LEU A 54 9.49 9.99 -9.88
C LEU A 54 9.26 8.51 -9.60
N THR A 55 9.89 7.96 -8.56
CA THR A 55 9.96 6.50 -8.35
C THR A 55 8.77 5.96 -7.55
N LEU A 56 8.23 6.73 -6.61
CA LEU A 56 7.16 6.24 -5.74
C LEU A 56 5.88 5.90 -6.52
N PRO A 57 5.36 6.77 -7.41
CA PRO A 57 4.16 6.45 -8.17
C PRO A 57 4.35 5.24 -9.09
N ALA A 58 5.56 5.06 -9.63
CA ALA A 58 5.89 3.88 -10.43
C ALA A 58 5.81 2.59 -9.60
N TRP A 59 6.37 2.59 -8.39
CA TRP A 59 6.27 1.44 -7.49
C TRP A 59 4.82 1.12 -7.09
N GLU A 60 4.00 2.14 -6.84
CA GLU A 60 2.58 1.95 -6.55
C GLU A 60 1.86 1.25 -7.71
N LEU A 61 2.05 1.71 -8.94
CA LEU A 61 1.44 1.06 -10.12
C LEU A 61 1.99 -0.35 -10.37
N ILE A 62 3.29 -0.58 -10.14
CA ILE A 62 3.89 -1.91 -10.25
C ILE A 62 3.21 -2.87 -9.26
N MET A 63 2.98 -2.46 -8.00
CA MET A 63 2.30 -3.28 -7.01
C MET A 63 0.86 -3.62 -7.43
N ALA A 64 0.14 -2.64 -8.00
CA ALA A 64 -1.19 -2.90 -8.55
C ALA A 64 -1.15 -3.99 -9.63
N VAL A 65 -0.21 -3.91 -10.58
CA VAL A 65 -0.04 -4.90 -11.64
C VAL A 65 0.32 -6.27 -11.07
N LEU A 66 1.24 -6.36 -10.10
CA LEU A 66 1.62 -7.62 -9.46
C LEU A 66 0.42 -8.31 -8.78
N LEU A 67 -0.50 -7.56 -8.19
CA LEU A 67 -1.67 -8.09 -7.48
C LEU A 67 -2.75 -8.64 -8.42
N VAL A 68 -2.88 -8.08 -9.62
CA VAL A 68 -3.85 -8.54 -10.65
C VAL A 68 -3.56 -9.97 -11.08
N PHE A 69 -2.30 -10.33 -11.29
CA PHE A 69 -1.92 -11.64 -11.80
C PHE A 69 -1.77 -12.68 -10.69
N LYS A 70 -2.71 -13.64 -10.60
CA LYS A 70 -2.73 -14.72 -9.59
C LYS A 70 -1.40 -15.45 -9.40
N ARG A 71 -0.60 -15.62 -10.46
CA ARG A 71 0.70 -16.32 -10.43
C ARG A 71 1.76 -15.58 -9.61
N ILE A 72 1.78 -14.24 -9.68
CA ILE A 72 2.77 -13.37 -9.02
C ILE A 72 2.17 -12.56 -7.88
N ARG A 73 0.87 -12.76 -7.59
CA ARG A 73 0.14 -12.08 -6.52
C ARG A 73 0.81 -12.19 -5.15
N ASN A 74 1.43 -13.32 -4.82
CA ASN A 74 2.15 -13.45 -3.55
C ASN A 74 3.28 -12.43 -3.44
N ILE A 75 4.03 -12.20 -4.54
CA ILE A 75 5.07 -11.17 -4.60
C ILE A 75 4.43 -9.78 -4.40
N GLY A 76 3.31 -9.52 -5.07
CA GLY A 76 2.55 -8.27 -4.91
C GLY A 76 2.06 -8.04 -3.47
N LEU A 77 1.60 -9.08 -2.77
CA LEU A 77 1.15 -9.00 -1.37
C LEU A 77 2.31 -8.69 -0.41
N TYR A 78 3.46 -9.37 -0.55
CA TYR A 78 4.63 -9.08 0.27
C TYR A 78 5.22 -7.69 -0.03
N ALA A 79 5.26 -7.29 -1.30
CA ALA A 79 5.67 -5.94 -1.70
C ALA A 79 4.71 -4.87 -1.12
N SER A 80 3.41 -5.13 -1.16
CA SER A 80 2.40 -4.25 -0.56
C SER A 80 2.58 -4.14 0.96
N LEU A 81 2.85 -5.27 1.64
CA LEU A 81 3.10 -5.28 3.09
C LEU A 81 4.33 -4.43 3.43
N PHE A 82 5.41 -4.60 2.67
CA PHE A 82 6.64 -3.82 2.86
C PHE A 82 6.37 -2.32 2.66
N MET A 83 5.74 -1.92 1.57
CA MET A 83 5.44 -0.52 1.29
C MET A 83 4.46 0.09 2.30
N MET A 84 3.41 -0.63 2.68
CA MET A 84 2.48 -0.17 3.73
C MET A 84 3.17 0.00 5.08
N THR A 85 4.11 -0.88 5.42
CA THR A 85 4.91 -0.74 6.64
C THR A 85 5.80 0.51 6.59
N LEU A 86 6.46 0.77 5.45
CA LEU A 86 7.25 1.98 5.25
C LEU A 86 6.40 3.25 5.35
N PHE A 87 5.23 3.29 4.71
CA PHE A 87 4.31 4.41 4.79
C PHE A 87 3.77 4.64 6.20
N THR A 88 3.43 3.57 6.91
CA THR A 88 2.99 3.63 8.31
C THR A 88 4.10 4.19 9.20
N GLY A 89 5.32 3.69 9.06
CA GLY A 89 6.49 4.16 9.81
C GLY A 89 6.81 5.63 9.52
N TYR A 90 6.75 6.05 8.25
CA TYR A 90 6.95 7.44 7.87
C TYR A 90 5.91 8.37 8.50
N VAL A 91 4.61 8.03 8.42
CA VAL A 91 3.54 8.83 9.03
C VAL A 91 3.69 8.89 10.55
N TYR A 92 4.06 7.79 11.19
CA TYR A 92 4.33 7.75 12.62
C TYR A 92 5.49 8.68 13.02
N ILE A 93 6.61 8.63 12.30
CA ILE A 93 7.77 9.49 12.53
C ILE A 93 7.40 10.96 12.35
N MET A 94 6.65 11.29 11.28
CA MET A 94 6.17 12.65 11.03
C MET A 94 5.29 13.16 12.18
N LEU A 95 4.34 12.36 12.65
CA LEU A 95 3.47 12.72 13.78
C LEU A 95 4.25 12.95 15.08
N LYS A 96 5.33 12.19 15.30
CA LYS A 96 6.06 12.22 16.57
C LYS A 96 7.20 13.23 16.62
N TYR A 97 7.86 13.48 15.49
CA TYR A 97 9.14 14.19 15.43
C TYR A 97 9.18 15.36 14.45
N SER A 98 8.16 15.56 13.60
CA SER A 98 8.17 16.70 12.67
C SER A 98 7.90 17.99 13.43
N TYR A 99 8.67 19.03 13.15
CA TYR A 99 8.45 20.37 13.69
C TYR A 99 7.21 21.05 13.06
N ASP A 100 6.95 20.76 11.79
CA ASP A 100 5.76 21.20 11.05
C ASP A 100 5.20 20.02 10.24
N LEU A 101 3.89 19.83 10.29
CA LEU A 101 3.21 18.86 9.45
C LEU A 101 2.82 19.55 8.12
N PRO A 102 3.32 19.10 6.96
CA PRO A 102 2.87 19.65 5.70
C PRO A 102 1.39 19.35 5.52
N CYS A 103 0.68 20.19 4.78
CA CYS A 103 -0.69 19.93 4.40
C CYS A 103 -0.76 18.56 3.68
N SER A 104 -1.62 17.66 4.16
CA SER A 104 -1.88 16.38 3.50
C SER A 104 -2.50 16.69 2.13
N CYS A 105 -1.82 16.41 1.02
CA CYS A 105 -2.30 16.88 -0.28
C CYS A 105 -2.21 15.80 -1.38
N GLY A 106 -2.81 14.62 -1.14
CA GLY A 106 -2.87 13.48 -2.07
C GLY A 106 -4.28 12.98 -2.45
N GLY A 107 -5.23 13.86 -2.79
CA GLY A 107 -6.55 13.46 -3.33
C GLY A 107 -7.65 13.25 -2.27
N ILE A 108 -8.22 12.06 -2.14
CA ILE A 108 -9.18 11.76 -1.04
C ILE A 108 -8.42 11.65 0.28
N ILE A 109 -7.16 11.22 0.24
CA ILE A 109 -6.27 11.10 1.40
C ILE A 109 -5.84 12.48 1.94
N GLU A 110 -5.93 13.54 1.12
CA GLU A 110 -5.76 14.95 1.55
C GLU A 110 -6.80 15.40 2.57
N LYS A 111 -7.97 14.76 2.59
CA LYS A 111 -9.03 15.08 3.54
C LYS A 111 -8.84 14.42 4.91
N LEU A 112 -7.85 13.53 5.06
CA LEU A 112 -7.59 12.84 6.31
C LEU A 112 -6.63 13.65 7.18
N THR A 113 -6.92 13.70 8.48
CA THR A 113 -5.90 14.12 9.46
C THR A 113 -4.74 13.13 9.45
N TRP A 114 -3.56 13.56 9.91
CA TRP A 114 -2.39 12.68 9.99
C TRP A 114 -2.64 11.42 10.84
N GLU A 115 -3.40 11.55 11.93
CA GLU A 115 -3.80 10.42 12.78
C GLU A 115 -4.75 9.46 12.05
N GLN A 116 -5.71 9.99 11.29
CA GLN A 116 -6.61 9.17 10.48
C GLN A 116 -5.84 8.44 9.37
N HIS A 117 -4.86 9.11 8.73
CA HIS A 117 -4.00 8.47 7.74
C HIS A 117 -3.18 7.34 8.38
N LEU A 118 -2.62 7.56 9.57
CA LEU A 118 -1.91 6.50 10.31
C LEU A 118 -2.83 5.29 10.59
N ALA A 119 -4.06 5.55 11.04
CA ALA A 119 -5.04 4.49 11.32
C ALA A 119 -5.43 3.70 10.05
N VAL A 120 -5.66 4.39 8.92
CA VAL A 120 -5.92 3.75 7.63
C VAL A 120 -4.74 2.89 7.19
N ASN A 121 -3.51 3.42 7.26
CA ASN A 121 -2.32 2.67 6.88
C ASN A 121 -2.12 1.43 7.74
N PHE A 122 -2.35 1.54 9.05
CA PHE A 122 -2.28 0.42 9.97
C PHE A 122 -3.36 -0.64 9.67
N GLY A 123 -4.60 -0.22 9.43
CA GLY A 123 -5.70 -1.11 9.04
C GLY A 123 -5.41 -1.87 7.75
N VAL A 124 -4.93 -1.19 6.72
CA VAL A 124 -4.54 -1.82 5.44
C VAL A 124 -3.34 -2.77 5.63
N THR A 125 -2.40 -2.43 6.50
CA THR A 125 -1.28 -3.32 6.86
C THR A 125 -1.79 -4.62 7.46
N ILE A 126 -2.72 -4.56 8.44
CA ILE A 126 -3.34 -5.76 9.04
C ILE A 126 -4.08 -6.58 7.99
N LEU A 127 -4.89 -5.94 7.13
CA LEU A 127 -5.60 -6.64 6.06
C LEU A 127 -4.63 -7.36 5.12
N THR A 128 -3.51 -6.73 4.78
CA THR A 128 -2.47 -7.32 3.92
C THR A 128 -1.85 -8.56 4.59
N ILE A 129 -1.54 -8.48 5.88
CA ILE A 129 -1.03 -9.61 6.67
C ILE A 129 -2.05 -10.77 6.66
N MET A 130 -3.34 -10.47 6.90
CA MET A 130 -4.41 -11.47 6.84
C MET A 130 -4.49 -12.14 5.47
N ALA A 131 -4.42 -11.37 4.38
CA ALA A 131 -4.43 -11.92 3.03
C ALA A 131 -3.25 -12.86 2.79
N ILE A 132 -2.04 -12.52 3.25
CA ILE A 132 -0.86 -13.38 3.14
C ILE A 132 -1.06 -14.71 3.87
N PHE A 133 -1.51 -14.69 5.12
CA PHE A 133 -1.73 -15.92 5.90
C PHE A 133 -2.81 -16.81 5.28
N LEU A 134 -3.94 -16.23 4.89
CA LEU A 134 -5.02 -16.96 4.23
C LEU A 134 -4.58 -17.54 2.88
N GLN A 135 -3.83 -16.78 2.08
CA GLN A 135 -3.28 -17.22 0.80
C GLN A 135 -2.29 -18.37 0.96
N SER A 136 -1.38 -18.31 1.93
CA SER A 136 -0.42 -19.40 2.21
C SER A 136 -1.12 -20.70 2.61
N SER A 137 -2.19 -20.60 3.41
CA SER A 137 -2.98 -21.76 3.84
C SER A 137 -3.63 -22.46 2.65
N MET A 138 -4.15 -21.68 1.68
CA MET A 138 -4.79 -22.21 0.48
C MET A 138 -3.82 -22.85 -0.51
N VAL A 139 -2.61 -22.30 -0.66
CA VAL A 139 -1.56 -22.89 -1.52
C VAL A 139 -1.12 -24.25 -0.96
N THR A 140 -0.95 -24.36 0.35
CA THR A 140 -0.57 -25.62 1.01
C THR A 140 -1.65 -26.69 0.86
N HIS A 141 -2.93 -26.35 1.08
CA HIS A 141 -4.04 -27.29 0.89
C HIS A 141 -4.16 -27.79 -0.55
N LYS A 142 -3.99 -26.90 -1.54
CA LYS A 142 -4.07 -27.29 -2.96
C LYS A 142 -2.94 -28.22 -3.38
N LYS A 143 -1.73 -28.06 -2.82
CA LYS A 143 -0.61 -29.00 -3.02
C LYS A 143 -0.88 -30.36 -2.38
N LEU A 144 -1.41 -30.41 -1.15
CA LEU A 144 -1.75 -31.67 -0.49
C LEU A 144 -2.85 -32.44 -1.25
N ALA A 145 -3.87 -31.75 -1.77
CA ALA A 145 -4.96 -32.37 -2.53
C ALA A 145 -4.57 -32.84 -3.95
N THR A 146 -3.40 -32.45 -4.47
CA THR A 146 -2.90 -32.89 -5.79
C THR A 146 -1.91 -34.06 -5.71
N HIS A 147 -1.54 -34.47 -4.49
CA HIS A 147 -0.61 -35.57 -4.22
C HIS A 147 -1.27 -36.78 -3.51
N VAL A 148 -2.61 -36.81 -3.43
CA VAL A 148 -3.42 -37.96 -3.03
C VAL A 148 -4.25 -38.39 -4.23
#